data_AF-C4ZE91-F1
#
_entry.id   AF-C4ZE91-F1
#
_cell.length_a   1.000
_cell.length_b   1.000
_cell.length_c   1.000
_cell.angle_alpha   90.00
_cell.angle_beta   90.00
_cell.angle_gamma   90.00
#
_symmetry.space_group_name_H-M   'P 1'
#
loop_
_entity.id
_entity.type
_entity.pdbx_description
1 polymer ?
#
loop_
_entity_poly.entity_id
_entity_poly.type
_entity_poly.pdbx_seq_one_letter_code
_entity_poly.pdbx_strand_id
1 'polypeptide(L)'
;MTLAYIYYRFRGLNMAQGILAGLRPAVIAMIASAGISLLIMALYGQRTLPNDLASLDLIAAIIFVIGIIVLRKWKPNPLWLWQVRDLQESSCIHLYKRGGAVMKYTIKAGVLYKNESQLALVRIKSALLGPQRKILSIAGELLLTADARYLDESKASSGDVRNREYLLTDNENQLVGSARPGYVDGDDPNVVGWPICRMPRVDHANIVVNGEEYLLTMHNSQNYSLINAHNSEVLRIMHKGIAGGWAVEDICGFVPEIICGIFIFCRYIEQENEFLIV
;
A
#
# COMPACT_ATOMS: atom_id res chain seq x y z
N MET A 1 -17.97 -15.89 -8.11
CA MET A 1 -19.25 -15.15 -8.29
C MET A 1 -20.38 -15.64 -7.38
N THR A 2 -20.43 -16.92 -7.03
CA THR A 2 -21.47 -17.52 -6.17
C THR A 2 -21.49 -16.98 -4.73
N LEU A 3 -20.32 -16.80 -4.09
CA LEU A 3 -20.24 -16.34 -2.69
C LEU A 3 -20.74 -14.90 -2.50
N ALA A 4 -20.44 -14.01 -3.46
CA ALA A 4 -20.87 -12.62 -3.44
C ALA A 4 -22.40 -12.49 -3.61
N TYR A 5 -23.01 -13.34 -4.44
CA TYR A 5 -24.47 -13.38 -4.64
C TYR A 5 -25.20 -13.88 -3.39
N ILE A 6 -24.66 -14.90 -2.72
CA ILE A 6 -25.20 -15.42 -1.45
C ILE A 6 -25.10 -14.35 -0.36
N TYR A 7 -23.98 -13.62 -0.27
CA TYR A 7 -23.79 -12.55 0.72
C TYR A 7 -24.84 -11.44 0.59
N TYR A 8 -25.17 -11.01 -0.63
CA TYR A 8 -26.17 -9.96 -0.86
C TYR A 8 -27.61 -10.44 -0.62
N ARG A 9 -27.93 -11.72 -0.90
CA ARG A 9 -29.28 -12.29 -0.72
C ARG A 9 -29.69 -12.42 0.74
N PHE A 10 -28.74 -12.67 1.66
CA PHE A 10 -29.01 -12.91 3.08
C PHE A 10 -28.79 -11.71 4.01
N ARG A 11 -28.36 -10.55 3.48
CA ARG A 11 -28.06 -9.34 4.27
C ARG A 11 -29.29 -8.69 4.92
N GLY A 12 -30.49 -8.94 4.41
CA GLY A 12 -31.75 -8.32 4.86
C GLY A 12 -32.54 -9.11 5.91
N LEU A 13 -32.07 -10.29 6.33
CA LEU A 13 -32.74 -11.08 7.36
C LEU A 13 -32.01 -10.86 8.69
N ASN A 14 -32.72 -10.36 9.71
CA ASN A 14 -32.25 -10.23 11.10
C ASN A 14 -31.52 -11.49 11.64
N MET A 15 -31.75 -12.64 11.00
CA MET A 15 -31.05 -13.91 11.21
C MET A 15 -29.53 -13.85 10.97
N ALA A 16 -29.07 -13.21 9.89
CA ALA A 16 -27.64 -13.21 9.51
C ALA A 16 -26.81 -12.32 10.45
N GLN A 17 -27.37 -11.20 10.90
CA GLN A 17 -26.76 -10.38 11.95
C GLN A 17 -26.72 -11.11 13.30
N GLY A 18 -27.70 -11.96 13.61
CA GLY A 18 -27.66 -12.83 14.78
C GLY A 18 -26.47 -13.79 14.76
N ILE A 19 -26.16 -14.40 13.61
CA ILE A 19 -25.01 -15.32 13.46
C ILE A 19 -23.68 -14.55 13.57
N LEU A 20 -23.57 -13.38 12.93
CA LEU A 20 -22.38 -12.51 13.00
C LEU A 20 -22.15 -11.97 14.42
N ALA A 21 -23.22 -11.66 15.15
CA ALA A 21 -23.15 -11.27 16.56
C ALA A 21 -22.70 -12.43 17.46
N GLY A 22 -23.10 -13.67 17.13
CA GLY A 22 -22.67 -14.88 17.83
C GLY A 22 -21.22 -15.31 17.55
N LEU A 23 -20.62 -14.87 16.44
CA LEU A 23 -19.25 -15.25 16.06
C LEU A 23 -18.21 -14.69 17.04
N ARG A 24 -18.37 -13.45 17.50
CA ARG A 24 -17.40 -12.79 18.39
C ARG A 24 -17.33 -13.49 19.77
N PRO A 25 -18.44 -13.82 20.45
CA PRO A 25 -18.43 -14.66 21.65
C PRO A 25 -17.89 -16.07 21.39
N ALA A 26 -18.21 -16.69 20.25
CA ALA A 26 -17.78 -18.05 19.93
C ALA A 26 -16.25 -18.17 19.81
N VAL A 27 -15.59 -17.21 19.16
CA VAL A 27 -14.13 -17.19 19.05
C VAL A 27 -13.47 -16.99 20.42
N ILE A 28 -14.03 -16.13 21.27
CA ILE A 28 -13.52 -15.91 22.63
C ILE A 28 -13.64 -17.21 23.45
N ALA A 29 -14.78 -17.92 23.35
CA ALA A 29 -14.98 -19.20 24.01
C ALA A 29 -14.00 -20.28 23.50
N MET A 30 -13.70 -20.29 22.20
CA MET A 30 -12.74 -21.22 21.60
C MET A 30 -11.31 -20.98 22.11
N ILE A 31 -10.88 -19.72 22.17
CA ILE A 31 -9.57 -19.36 22.72
C ILE A 31 -9.49 -19.71 24.21
N ALA A 32 -10.54 -19.44 24.97
CA ALA A 32 -10.61 -19.81 26.39
C ALA A 32 -10.53 -21.34 26.59
N SER A 33 -11.26 -22.11 25.76
CA SER A 33 -11.23 -23.58 25.81
C SER A 33 -9.85 -24.14 25.48
N ALA A 34 -9.19 -23.61 24.44
CA ALA A 34 -7.82 -23.99 24.09
C ALA A 34 -6.82 -23.62 25.20
N GLY A 35 -6.97 -22.45 25.83
CA GLY A 35 -6.13 -22.03 26.95
C GLY A 35 -6.27 -22.94 28.17
N ILE A 36 -7.50 -23.37 28.50
CA ILE A 36 -7.75 -24.32 29.60
C ILE A 36 -7.13 -25.69 29.26
N SER A 37 -7.22 -26.15 28.02
CA SER A 37 -6.59 -27.39 27.59
C SER A 37 -5.05 -27.35 27.73
N LEU A 38 -4.42 -26.24 27.36
CA LEU A 38 -2.98 -26.02 27.55
C LEU A 38 -2.60 -25.95 29.04
N LEU A 39 -3.43 -25.33 29.87
CA LEU A 39 -3.23 -25.28 31.32
C LEU A 39 -3.25 -26.69 31.94
N ILE A 40 -4.25 -27.50 31.59
CA ILE A 40 -4.36 -28.88 32.10
C ILE A 40 -3.17 -29.73 31.64
N MET A 41 -2.76 -29.59 30.37
CA MET A 41 -1.58 -30.28 29.83
C MET A 41 -0.29 -29.86 30.54
N ALA A 42 -0.14 -28.57 30.86
CA ALA A 42 1.03 -28.05 31.57
C ALA A 42 1.08 -28.50 33.04
N LEU A 43 -0.06 -28.59 33.73
CA LEU A 43 -0.11 -28.94 35.16
C LEU A 43 0.01 -30.45 35.43
N TYR A 44 -0.53 -31.30 34.56
CA TYR A 44 -0.64 -32.74 34.81
C TYR A 44 0.30 -33.60 33.95
N GLY A 45 0.89 -33.07 32.87
CA GLY A 45 1.87 -33.77 32.04
C GLY A 45 1.40 -35.09 31.39
N GLN A 46 0.14 -35.49 31.59
CA GLN A 46 -0.46 -36.76 31.18
C GLN A 46 -1.96 -36.56 30.87
N ARG A 47 -2.50 -37.31 29.89
CA ARG A 47 -3.88 -37.17 29.35
C ARG A 47 -4.95 -37.97 30.12
N THR A 48 -4.69 -38.45 31.33
CA THR A 48 -5.59 -39.33 32.09
C THR A 48 -5.54 -39.03 33.59
N LEU A 49 -6.71 -38.94 34.24
CA LEU A 49 -6.88 -38.71 35.69
C LEU A 49 -6.20 -39.80 36.54
N PRO A 50 -5.16 -39.50 37.34
CA PRO A 50 -4.66 -40.39 38.39
C PRO A 50 -5.13 -39.90 39.77
N ASN A 51 -5.39 -40.88 40.65
CA ASN A 51 -6.05 -40.75 41.96
C ASN A 51 -5.19 -40.15 43.09
N ASP A 52 -4.18 -39.32 42.80
CA ASP A 52 -3.32 -38.76 43.85
C ASP A 52 -3.07 -37.27 43.66
N LEU A 53 -3.54 -36.47 44.62
CA LEU A 53 -3.45 -35.00 44.70
C LEU A 53 -2.02 -34.47 44.93
N ALA A 54 -0.98 -35.29 44.77
CA ALA A 54 0.40 -35.01 45.18
C ALA A 54 1.44 -34.96 44.03
N SER A 55 1.05 -35.18 42.77
CA SER A 55 1.94 -35.12 41.59
C SER A 55 1.76 -33.84 40.76
N LEU A 56 1.31 -32.75 41.38
CA LEU A 56 1.29 -31.44 40.73
C LEU A 56 2.72 -31.03 40.37
N ASP A 57 2.98 -30.78 39.09
CA ASP A 57 4.22 -30.14 38.65
C ASP A 57 4.16 -28.65 39.06
N LEU A 58 4.52 -28.42 40.33
CA LEU A 58 4.53 -27.10 40.95
C LEU A 58 5.43 -26.13 40.18
N ILE A 59 6.48 -26.65 39.52
CA ILE A 59 7.41 -25.88 38.71
C ILE A 59 6.69 -25.36 37.45
N ALA A 60 5.92 -26.22 36.76
CA ALA A 60 5.11 -25.83 35.62
C ALA A 60 4.03 -24.80 35.99
N ALA A 61 3.39 -24.96 37.16
CA ALA A 61 2.41 -24.00 37.67
C ALA A 61 3.01 -22.60 37.90
N ILE A 62 4.21 -22.54 38.50
CA ILE A 62 4.91 -21.27 38.77
C ILE A 62 5.29 -20.58 37.45
N ILE A 63 5.83 -21.31 36.47
CA ILE A 63 6.20 -20.76 35.15
C ILE A 63 4.97 -20.22 34.42
N PHE A 64 3.85 -20.94 34.48
CA PHE A 64 2.59 -20.52 33.86
C PHE A 64 2.04 -19.23 34.47
N VAL A 65 2.04 -19.11 35.80
CA VAL A 65 1.59 -17.91 36.52
C VAL A 65 2.51 -16.72 36.21
N ILE A 66 3.83 -16.92 36.21
CA ILE A 66 4.80 -15.89 35.84
C ILE A 66 4.55 -15.42 34.40
N GLY A 67 4.34 -16.34 33.46
CA GLY A 67 4.02 -16.03 32.07
C GLY A 67 2.76 -15.16 31.91
N ILE A 68 1.68 -15.50 32.63
CA ILE A 68 0.44 -14.69 32.64
C ILE A 68 0.68 -13.30 33.22
N ILE A 69 1.45 -13.19 34.32
CA ILE A 69 1.74 -11.91 34.95
C ILE A 69 2.59 -11.03 34.04
N VAL A 70 3.60 -11.60 33.38
CA VAL A 70 4.44 -10.89 32.40
C VAL A 70 3.59 -10.39 31.24
N LEU A 71 2.78 -11.25 30.62
CA LEU A 71 1.90 -10.89 29.50
C LEU A 71 0.80 -9.88 29.87
N ARG A 72 0.37 -9.83 31.13
CA ARG A 72 -0.64 -8.86 31.59
C ARG A 72 -0.03 -7.51 31.96
N LYS A 73 1.19 -7.52 32.49
CA LYS A 73 1.87 -6.32 33.02
C LYS A 73 2.66 -5.60 31.94
N TRP A 74 3.28 -6.35 31.04
CA TRP A 74 3.84 -5.86 29.81
C TRP A 74 2.70 -6.02 28.81
N LYS A 75 2.04 -4.93 28.41
CA LYS A 75 1.32 -4.92 27.14
C LYS A 75 2.42 -4.67 26.09
N PRO A 76 3.17 -5.67 25.56
CA PRO A 76 3.99 -5.40 24.41
C PRO A 76 3.02 -4.91 23.35
N ASN A 77 3.16 -3.63 22.97
CA ASN A 77 2.39 -3.10 21.85
C ASN A 77 2.63 -4.08 20.70
N PRO A 78 1.58 -4.74 20.18
CA PRO A 78 1.76 -5.77 19.15
C PRO A 78 2.55 -5.21 17.97
N LEU A 79 2.51 -3.90 17.72
CA LEU A 79 3.34 -3.19 16.75
C LEU A 79 4.85 -3.50 16.83
N TRP A 80 5.45 -3.64 18.01
CA TRP A 80 6.90 -3.90 18.12
C TRP A 80 7.30 -5.30 17.67
N LEU A 81 6.43 -6.29 17.86
CA LEU A 81 6.69 -7.66 17.42
C LEU A 81 6.57 -7.82 15.90
N TRP A 82 5.81 -6.93 15.23
CA TRP A 82 5.75 -6.91 13.77
C TRP A 82 6.97 -6.19 13.20
N GLN A 83 7.42 -5.10 13.84
CA GLN A 83 8.58 -4.33 13.37
C GLN A 83 9.92 -5.10 13.46
N VAL A 84 10.12 -5.92 14.50
CA VAL A 84 11.34 -6.76 14.60
C VAL A 84 11.26 -7.97 13.66
N ARG A 85 10.05 -8.48 13.39
CA ARG A 85 9.84 -9.55 12.40
C ARG A 85 10.03 -9.04 10.97
N ASP A 86 9.58 -7.82 10.66
CA ASP A 86 9.80 -7.13 9.39
C ASP A 86 11.29 -6.82 9.15
N LEU A 87 12.09 -6.54 10.18
CA LEU A 87 13.54 -6.32 10.02
C LEU A 87 14.33 -7.63 9.81
N GLN A 88 13.92 -8.73 10.45
CA GLN A 88 14.50 -10.04 10.21
C GLN A 88 14.05 -10.64 8.87
N GLU A 89 12.82 -10.35 8.42
CA GLU A 89 12.39 -10.60 7.04
C GLU A 89 13.12 -9.69 6.05
N SER A 90 13.38 -8.40 6.33
CA SER A 90 14.12 -7.54 5.40
C SER A 90 15.54 -8.04 5.13
N SER A 91 16.20 -8.62 6.13
CA SER A 91 17.53 -9.24 5.96
C SER A 91 17.48 -10.61 5.26
N CYS A 92 16.40 -11.39 5.44
CA CYS A 92 16.17 -12.65 4.71
C CYS A 92 15.59 -12.43 3.29
N ILE A 93 14.93 -11.32 3.02
CA ILE A 93 14.35 -10.95 1.71
C ILE A 93 15.47 -10.52 0.74
N HIS A 94 16.58 -9.99 1.24
CA HIS A 94 17.78 -9.78 0.41
C HIS A 94 18.40 -11.09 -0.10
N LEU A 95 18.09 -12.24 0.52
CA LEU A 95 18.57 -13.56 0.10
C LEU A 95 17.53 -14.42 -0.64
N TYR A 96 16.27 -13.99 -0.75
CA TYR A 96 15.22 -14.67 -1.53
C TYR A 96 14.96 -14.03 -2.90
N LYS A 97 15.97 -13.32 -3.45
CA LYS A 97 15.88 -12.70 -4.79
C LYS A 97 16.02 -13.76 -5.90
N ARG A 98 15.04 -14.66 -6.00
CA ARG A 98 14.77 -15.55 -7.16
C ARG A 98 13.41 -16.26 -7.01
N GLY A 99 12.33 -15.52 -7.18
CA GLY A 99 10.98 -16.08 -7.28
C GLY A 99 9.94 -14.98 -7.27
N GLY A 100 9.28 -14.74 -8.41
CA GLY A 100 8.33 -13.63 -8.65
C GLY A 100 7.13 -13.57 -7.71
N ALA A 101 7.35 -13.02 -6.51
CA ALA A 101 6.28 -12.63 -5.60
C ALA A 101 5.80 -11.22 -5.98
N VAL A 102 4.58 -11.15 -6.54
CA VAL A 102 3.92 -9.88 -6.83
C VAL A 102 3.41 -9.28 -5.53
N MET A 103 4.00 -8.15 -5.11
CA MET A 103 3.56 -7.42 -3.94
C MET A 103 2.30 -6.64 -4.25
N LYS A 104 1.26 -6.80 -3.40
CA LYS A 104 -0.04 -6.16 -3.62
C LYS A 104 -0.32 -5.10 -2.56
N TYR A 105 -0.67 -3.91 -3.00
CA TYR A 105 -1.05 -2.79 -2.15
C TYR A 105 -2.43 -2.24 -2.53
N THR A 106 -3.01 -1.45 -1.63
CA THR A 106 -4.20 -0.64 -1.90
C THR A 106 -3.94 0.80 -1.45
N ILE A 107 -4.17 1.78 -2.31
CA ILE A 107 -4.21 3.20 -1.95
C ILE A 107 -5.66 3.60 -1.71
N LYS A 108 -5.98 4.09 -0.51
CA LYS A 108 -7.31 4.57 -0.17
C LYS A 108 -7.23 5.81 0.71
N ALA A 109 -7.99 6.85 0.36
CA ALA A 109 -7.99 8.14 1.06
C ALA A 109 -6.58 8.72 1.29
N GLY A 110 -5.70 8.59 0.29
CA GLY A 110 -4.32 9.06 0.37
C GLY A 110 -3.39 8.21 1.23
N VAL A 111 -3.80 7.03 1.70
CA VAL A 111 -2.94 6.12 2.48
C VAL A 111 -2.68 4.85 1.69
N LEU A 112 -1.42 4.42 1.64
CA LEU A 112 -0.98 3.17 1.04
C LEU A 112 -1.00 2.05 2.08
N TYR A 113 -1.71 0.96 1.78
CA TYR A 113 -1.86 -0.22 2.62
C TYR A 113 -1.26 -1.46 1.95
N LYS A 114 -0.58 -2.31 2.71
CA LYS A 114 -0.17 -3.66 2.24
C LYS A 114 -1.37 -4.61 2.31
N ASN A 115 -1.76 -5.25 1.19
CA ASN A 115 -3.05 -5.96 1.10
C ASN A 115 -3.19 -7.12 2.08
N GLU A 116 -2.13 -7.90 2.31
CA GLU A 116 -2.17 -9.10 3.16
C GLU A 116 -2.43 -8.78 4.64
N SER A 117 -1.92 -7.65 5.11
CA SER A 117 -1.97 -7.28 6.54
C SER A 117 -2.89 -6.10 6.83
N GLN A 118 -3.44 -5.44 5.80
CA GLN A 118 -4.10 -4.13 5.90
C GLN A 118 -3.26 -3.08 6.66
N LEU A 119 -1.94 -3.26 6.65
CA LEU A 119 -0.99 -2.42 7.36
C LEU A 119 -0.81 -1.12 6.58
N ALA A 120 -1.08 0.01 7.22
CA ALA A 120 -0.80 1.33 6.65
C ALA A 120 0.72 1.55 6.64
N LEU A 121 1.27 1.93 5.48
CA LEU A 121 2.72 2.12 5.30
C LEU A 121 3.07 3.60 5.20
N VAL A 122 2.38 4.32 4.32
CA VAL A 122 2.72 5.69 3.93
C VAL A 122 1.43 6.49 3.67
N ARG A 123 1.48 7.81 3.92
CA ARG A 123 0.38 8.74 3.71
C ARG A 123 0.79 9.87 2.76
N ILE A 124 -0.01 10.08 1.73
CA ILE A 124 0.05 11.21 0.81
C ILE A 124 -0.82 12.33 1.38
N LYS A 125 -0.25 13.53 1.50
CA LYS A 125 -0.93 14.74 1.91
C LYS A 125 -0.75 15.82 0.86
N SER A 126 -1.87 16.36 0.38
CA SER A 126 -1.87 17.48 -0.54
C SER A 126 -1.46 18.78 0.14
N ALA A 127 -0.72 19.64 -0.56
CA ALA A 127 -0.61 21.04 -0.17
C ALA A 127 -1.97 21.75 -0.36
N LEU A 128 -2.19 22.84 0.38
CA LEU A 128 -3.41 23.65 0.28
C LEU A 128 -3.46 24.43 -1.05
N LEU A 129 -2.28 24.83 -1.55
CA LEU A 129 -2.09 25.49 -2.84
C LEU A 129 -1.00 24.77 -3.64
N GLY A 130 -1.20 24.67 -4.95
CA GLY A 130 -0.20 24.17 -5.90
C GLY A 130 -0.23 22.66 -6.14
N PRO A 131 0.61 22.18 -7.07
CA PRO A 131 0.67 20.76 -7.44
C PRO A 131 1.38 19.91 -6.38
N GLN A 132 2.11 20.52 -5.44
CA GLN A 132 2.94 19.85 -4.46
C GLN A 132 2.16 18.85 -3.60
N ARG A 133 2.71 17.65 -3.46
CA ARG A 133 2.21 16.59 -2.57
C ARG A 133 3.33 16.12 -1.65
N LYS A 134 3.03 15.95 -0.37
CA LYS A 134 3.96 15.42 0.64
C LYS A 134 3.66 13.96 0.89
N ILE A 135 4.70 13.14 0.96
CA ILE A 135 4.65 11.72 1.29
C ILE A 135 5.21 11.58 2.69
N LEU A 136 4.38 11.12 3.62
CA LEU A 136 4.66 11.09 5.05
C LEU A 136 4.63 9.64 5.56
N SER A 137 5.44 9.35 6.57
CA SER A 137 5.31 8.12 7.36
C SER A 137 3.97 8.12 8.13
N ILE A 138 3.57 6.96 8.66
CA ILE A 138 2.37 6.88 9.52
C ILE A 138 2.53 7.70 10.81
N ALA A 139 3.77 7.88 11.27
CA ALA A 139 4.09 8.75 12.41
C ALA A 139 4.01 10.25 12.07
N GLY A 140 3.89 10.61 10.78
CA GLY A 140 3.77 11.99 10.31
C GLY A 140 5.09 12.64 9.90
N GLU A 141 6.19 11.89 9.90
CA GLU A 141 7.49 12.37 9.42
C GLU A 141 7.47 12.51 7.90
N LEU A 142 8.04 13.59 7.37
CA LEU A 142 8.20 13.75 5.93
C LEU A 142 9.20 12.70 5.42
N LEU A 143 8.85 12.02 4.33
CA LEU A 143 9.72 11.05 3.67
C LEU A 143 10.16 11.59 2.32
N LEU A 144 9.19 12.00 1.49
CA LEU A 144 9.43 12.56 0.16
C LEU A 144 8.45 13.69 -0.13
N THR A 145 8.81 14.56 -1.07
CA THR A 145 7.97 15.61 -1.63
C THR A 145 7.91 15.45 -3.14
N ALA A 146 6.70 15.29 -3.67
CA ALA A 146 6.42 15.32 -5.08
C ALA A 146 5.97 16.72 -5.51
N ASP A 147 6.46 17.19 -6.65
CA ASP A 147 6.15 18.51 -7.18
C ASP A 147 6.13 18.47 -8.72
N ALA A 148 5.49 19.46 -9.34
CA ALA A 148 5.50 19.64 -10.79
C ALA A 148 5.95 21.06 -11.13
N ARG A 149 6.96 21.18 -12.00
CA ARG A 149 7.59 22.45 -12.35
C ARG A 149 7.70 22.62 -13.85
N TYR A 150 7.90 23.87 -14.27
CA TYR A 150 8.28 24.17 -15.64
C TYR A 150 9.80 24.14 -15.79
N LEU A 151 10.29 23.60 -16.90
CA LEU A 151 11.71 23.65 -17.26
C LEU A 151 12.13 25.09 -17.61
N ASP A 152 11.23 25.81 -18.25
CA ASP A 152 11.37 27.22 -18.62
C ASP A 152 10.11 27.99 -18.19
N GLU A 153 10.24 28.77 -17.12
CA GLU A 153 9.15 29.58 -16.55
C GLU A 153 8.58 30.60 -17.56
N SER A 154 9.38 31.06 -18.51
CA SER A 154 8.90 31.97 -19.55
C SER A 154 7.88 31.31 -20.50
N LYS A 155 7.85 29.97 -20.54
CA LYS A 155 6.95 29.15 -21.35
C LYS A 155 5.84 28.48 -20.54
N ALA A 156 5.63 28.88 -19.28
CA ALA A 156 4.59 28.31 -18.43
C ALA A 156 3.18 28.44 -19.03
N SER A 157 2.93 29.51 -19.81
CA SER A 157 1.64 29.74 -20.48
C SER A 157 1.46 29.01 -21.81
N SER A 158 2.48 28.29 -22.30
CA SER A 158 2.43 27.63 -23.61
C SER A 158 1.46 26.44 -23.66
N GLY A 159 1.18 25.83 -22.51
CA GLY A 159 0.47 24.54 -22.44
C GLY A 159 1.27 23.37 -23.00
N ASP A 160 2.56 23.56 -23.33
CA ASP A 160 3.42 22.47 -23.81
C ASP A 160 3.84 21.58 -22.64
N VAL A 161 3.34 20.34 -22.64
CA VAL A 161 3.61 19.38 -21.58
C VAL A 161 5.10 19.02 -21.52
N ARG A 162 5.83 19.14 -22.63
CA ARG A 162 7.28 18.88 -22.68
C ARG A 162 8.09 19.93 -21.93
N ASN A 163 7.50 21.08 -21.66
CA ASN A 163 8.07 22.08 -20.75
C ASN A 163 7.81 21.72 -19.27
N ARG A 164 7.22 20.57 -18.96
CA ARG A 164 7.01 20.12 -17.57
C ARG A 164 8.00 19.06 -17.15
N GLU A 165 8.30 19.09 -15.86
CA GLU A 165 9.02 18.05 -15.16
C GLU A 165 8.37 17.80 -13.81
N TYR A 166 8.11 16.53 -13.51
CA TYR A 166 7.66 16.09 -12.20
C TYR A 166 8.87 15.64 -11.41
N LEU A 167 8.93 16.04 -10.15
CA LEU A 167 10.09 15.82 -9.29
C LEU A 167 9.66 15.10 -8.03
N LEU A 168 10.50 14.19 -7.55
CA LEU A 168 10.39 13.54 -6.26
C LEU A 168 11.68 13.81 -5.50
N THR A 169 11.56 14.53 -4.39
CA THR A 169 12.69 15.00 -3.58
C THR A 169 12.59 14.46 -2.15
N ASP A 170 13.73 14.25 -1.50
CA ASP A 170 13.75 13.88 -0.08
C ASP A 170 13.62 15.12 0.84
N ASN A 171 13.81 14.91 2.15
CA ASN A 171 13.76 15.96 3.16
C ASN A 171 14.89 16.99 3.05
N GLU A 172 16.01 16.60 2.45
CA GLU A 172 17.16 17.47 2.17
C GLU A 172 17.03 18.15 0.81
N ASN A 173 15.89 17.96 0.14
CA ASN A 173 15.59 18.49 -1.19
C ASN A 173 16.51 17.91 -2.28
N GLN A 174 17.09 16.73 -2.04
CA GLN A 174 17.84 15.95 -3.03
C GLN A 174 16.88 15.22 -3.96
N LEU A 175 17.25 15.11 -5.23
CA LEU A 175 16.43 14.46 -6.24
C LEU A 175 16.52 12.94 -6.10
N VAL A 176 15.38 12.31 -5.83
CA VAL A 176 15.23 10.83 -5.72
C VAL A 176 14.64 10.25 -7.00
N GLY A 177 13.80 11.02 -7.68
CA GLY A 177 13.31 10.66 -9.00
C GLY A 177 12.69 11.83 -9.74
N SER A 178 12.53 11.66 -11.05
CA SER A 178 11.89 12.63 -11.92
C SER A 178 11.01 11.93 -12.94
N ALA A 179 10.09 12.69 -13.55
CA ALA A 179 9.31 12.20 -14.67
C ALA A 179 9.07 13.33 -15.68
N ARG A 180 9.20 13.00 -16.97
CA ARG A 180 8.95 13.92 -18.08
C ARG A 180 7.76 13.41 -18.91
N PRO A 181 6.61 14.10 -18.89
CA PRO A 181 5.43 13.68 -19.63
C PRO A 181 5.61 13.87 -21.15
N GLY A 182 4.89 13.05 -21.91
CA GLY A 182 4.89 13.07 -23.37
C GLY A 182 3.47 12.95 -23.95
N TYR A 183 3.30 13.48 -25.15
CA TYR A 183 2.05 13.39 -25.88
C TYR A 183 1.81 11.99 -26.44
N VAL A 184 0.55 11.59 -26.55
CA VAL A 184 0.19 10.37 -27.25
C VAL A 184 0.58 10.47 -28.73
N ASP A 185 0.98 9.35 -29.31
CA ASP A 185 1.31 9.27 -30.74
C ASP A 185 0.15 9.85 -31.59
N GLY A 186 0.50 10.79 -32.48
CA GLY A 186 -0.46 11.48 -33.35
C GLY A 186 -1.11 12.74 -32.77
N ASP A 187 -0.87 13.08 -31.50
CA ASP A 187 -1.30 14.34 -30.89
C ASP A 187 -0.14 15.32 -30.63
N ASP A 188 1.11 14.95 -30.95
CA ASP A 188 2.26 15.84 -30.76
C ASP A 188 2.10 17.13 -31.59
N PRO A 189 2.04 18.32 -30.96
CA PRO A 189 1.90 19.60 -31.66
C PRO A 189 3.01 19.91 -32.66
N ASN A 190 4.19 19.31 -32.52
CA ASN A 190 5.28 19.46 -33.50
C ASN A 190 5.03 18.67 -34.79
N VAL A 191 4.15 17.65 -34.75
CA VAL A 191 3.81 16.80 -35.90
C VAL A 191 2.50 17.26 -36.54
N VAL A 192 1.46 17.47 -35.73
CA VAL A 192 0.10 17.76 -36.22
C VAL A 192 -0.33 19.21 -36.03
N GLY A 193 0.50 20.04 -35.40
CA GLY A 193 0.15 21.41 -35.02
C GLY A 193 -0.69 21.48 -33.74
N TRP A 194 -0.83 22.69 -33.20
CA TRP A 194 -1.62 22.92 -31.99
C TRP A 194 -3.12 22.79 -32.27
N PRO A 195 -3.85 21.91 -31.56
CA PRO A 195 -5.30 21.83 -31.71
C PRO A 195 -5.98 23.10 -31.19
N ILE A 196 -6.99 23.58 -31.92
CA ILE A 196 -7.69 24.84 -31.59
C ILE A 196 -8.71 24.64 -30.47
N CYS A 197 -9.36 23.48 -30.42
CA CYS A 197 -10.53 23.24 -29.58
C CYS A 197 -10.28 22.25 -28.43
N ARG A 198 -9.04 21.76 -28.26
CA ARG A 198 -8.68 20.84 -27.18
C ARG A 198 -7.21 20.89 -26.84
N MET A 199 -6.87 20.49 -25.63
CA MET A 199 -5.48 20.22 -25.28
C MET A 199 -5.02 18.90 -25.94
N PRO A 200 -3.78 18.83 -26.46
CA PRO A 200 -3.24 17.57 -26.95
C PRO A 200 -3.11 16.57 -25.80
N ARG A 201 -3.43 15.31 -26.06
CA ARG A 201 -3.52 14.29 -25.01
C ARG A 201 -2.15 13.81 -24.58
N VAL A 202 -2.00 13.59 -23.27
CA VAL A 202 -0.79 13.10 -22.62
C VAL A 202 -1.10 11.72 -22.07
N ASP A 203 -0.34 10.70 -22.46
CA ASP A 203 -0.61 9.32 -22.03
C ASP A 203 0.59 8.64 -21.38
N HIS A 204 1.78 9.24 -21.44
CA HIS A 204 2.97 8.64 -20.86
C HIS A 204 3.90 9.65 -20.20
N ALA A 205 4.81 9.14 -19.38
CA ALA A 205 5.94 9.88 -18.87
C ALA A 205 7.17 8.98 -18.75
N ASN A 206 8.33 9.51 -19.14
CA ASN A 206 9.62 8.87 -18.90
C ASN A 206 10.04 9.16 -17.46
N ILE A 207 10.09 8.12 -16.64
CA ILE A 207 10.41 8.18 -15.23
C ILE A 207 11.86 7.76 -15.01
N VAL A 208 12.59 8.51 -14.20
CA VAL A 208 13.90 8.11 -13.68
C VAL A 208 13.77 8.01 -12.16
N VAL A 209 14.03 6.83 -11.60
CA VAL A 209 14.01 6.62 -10.14
C VAL A 209 15.24 5.80 -9.77
N ASN A 210 16.00 6.27 -8.77
CA ASN A 210 17.23 5.61 -8.33
C ASN A 210 18.24 5.34 -9.46
N GLY A 211 18.24 6.17 -10.51
CA GLY A 211 19.12 6.04 -11.68
C GLY A 211 18.64 5.06 -12.75
N GLU A 212 17.52 4.38 -12.56
CA GLU A 212 16.91 3.47 -13.55
C GLU A 212 15.78 4.17 -14.29
N GLU A 213 15.67 3.89 -15.59
CA GLU A 213 14.64 4.46 -16.47
C GLU A 213 13.44 3.53 -16.62
N TYR A 214 12.26 4.13 -16.58
CA TYR A 214 10.98 3.46 -16.75
C TYR A 214 10.03 4.29 -17.61
N LEU A 215 9.14 3.62 -18.33
CA LEU A 215 8.05 4.25 -19.06
C LEU A 215 6.75 4.05 -18.30
N LEU A 216 6.18 5.13 -17.76
CA LEU A 216 4.84 5.13 -17.20
C LEU A 216 3.84 5.39 -18.32
N THR A 217 2.85 4.52 -18.46
CA THR A 217 1.79 4.63 -19.46
C THR A 217 0.42 4.62 -18.80
N MET A 218 -0.39 5.62 -19.12
CA MET A 218 -1.81 5.74 -18.83
C MET A 218 -2.62 5.11 -19.95
N HIS A 219 -3.12 3.88 -19.74
CA HIS A 219 -4.04 3.25 -20.68
C HIS A 219 -5.41 3.92 -20.66
N ASN A 220 -5.83 4.38 -19.48
CA ASN A 220 -6.97 5.24 -19.24
C ASN A 220 -6.88 5.82 -17.81
N SER A 221 -7.83 6.68 -17.41
CA SER A 221 -7.87 7.28 -16.08
C SER A 221 -8.06 6.30 -14.92
N GLN A 222 -8.20 5.00 -15.19
CA GLN A 222 -8.35 3.94 -14.19
C GLN A 222 -7.19 2.94 -14.21
N ASN A 223 -6.36 2.89 -15.24
CA ASN A 223 -5.36 1.84 -15.44
C ASN A 223 -4.02 2.41 -15.93
N TYR A 224 -2.97 2.14 -15.15
CA TYR A 224 -1.60 2.55 -15.42
C TYR A 224 -0.66 1.36 -15.35
N SER A 225 0.37 1.39 -16.20
CA SER A 225 1.47 0.44 -16.17
C SER A 225 2.80 1.17 -16.17
N LEU A 226 3.76 0.66 -15.42
CA LEU A 226 5.16 1.06 -15.48
C LEU A 226 5.95 -0.05 -16.13
N ILE A 227 6.70 0.28 -17.18
CA ILE A 227 7.49 -0.66 -17.97
C ILE A 227 8.97 -0.30 -17.80
N ASN A 228 9.85 -1.29 -17.64
CA ASN A 228 11.29 -1.06 -17.57
C ASN A 228 11.94 -1.04 -18.96
N ALA A 229 13.25 -0.78 -19.03
CA ALA A 229 14.03 -0.82 -20.27
C ALA A 229 13.99 -2.17 -21.02
N HIS A 230 13.65 -3.27 -20.33
CA HIS A 230 13.48 -4.59 -20.93
C HIS A 230 12.05 -4.86 -21.44
N ASN A 231 11.24 -3.81 -21.55
CA ASN A 231 9.83 -3.88 -21.97
C ASN A 231 8.98 -4.81 -21.09
N SER A 232 9.40 -5.02 -19.83
CA SER A 232 8.68 -5.81 -18.84
C SER A 232 7.88 -4.88 -17.94
N GLU A 233 6.60 -5.19 -17.73
CA GLU A 233 5.76 -4.47 -16.77
C GLU A 233 6.23 -4.78 -15.35
N VAL A 234 6.57 -3.73 -14.60
CA VAL A 234 7.14 -3.81 -13.25
C VAL A 234 6.19 -3.29 -12.17
N LEU A 235 5.24 -2.43 -12.52
CA LEU A 235 4.23 -1.89 -11.62
C LEU A 235 2.91 -1.70 -12.38
N ARG A 236 1.79 -2.06 -11.76
CA ARG A 236 0.45 -1.80 -12.29
C ARG A 236 -0.39 -1.09 -11.24
N ILE A 237 -1.12 -0.04 -11.65
CA ILE A 237 -2.03 0.70 -10.78
C ILE A 237 -3.42 0.70 -11.41
N MET A 238 -4.42 0.22 -10.68
CA MET A 238 -5.78 0.01 -11.17
C MET A 238 -6.82 0.58 -10.20
N HIS A 239 -7.77 1.36 -10.69
CA HIS A 239 -8.87 1.87 -9.87
C HIS A 239 -9.85 0.73 -9.49
N LYS A 240 -10.27 0.67 -8.22
CA LYS A 240 -11.14 -0.41 -7.70
C LYS A 240 -12.63 -0.18 -7.94
N GLY A 241 -12.98 0.74 -8.84
CA GLY A 241 -14.37 1.07 -9.19
C GLY A 241 -15.17 1.61 -8.01
N ILE A 242 -16.36 1.05 -7.78
CA ILE A 242 -17.38 1.55 -6.82
C ILE A 242 -16.88 1.54 -5.37
N ALA A 243 -15.98 0.61 -5.00
CA ALA A 243 -15.43 0.54 -3.64
C ALA A 243 -14.45 1.69 -3.33
N GLY A 244 -14.05 2.43 -4.37
CA GLY A 244 -13.06 3.50 -4.32
C GLY A 244 -11.65 3.00 -4.02
N GLY A 245 -10.67 3.87 -4.28
CA GLY A 245 -9.26 3.57 -4.08
C GLY A 245 -8.64 2.82 -5.25
N TRP A 246 -7.36 2.52 -5.12
CA TRP A 246 -6.51 2.00 -6.18
C TRP A 246 -5.80 0.75 -5.72
N ALA A 247 -5.84 -0.31 -6.50
CA ALA A 247 -5.00 -1.47 -6.33
C ALA A 247 -3.65 -1.21 -6.99
N VAL A 248 -2.56 -1.60 -6.33
CA VAL A 248 -1.22 -1.54 -6.89
C VAL A 248 -0.61 -2.94 -6.85
N GLU A 249 -0.05 -3.37 -7.96
CA GLU A 249 0.71 -4.62 -8.08
C GLU A 249 2.14 -4.27 -8.46
N ASP A 250 3.09 -4.61 -7.59
CA ASP A 250 4.51 -4.32 -7.74
C ASP A 250 5.30 -5.62 -7.88
N ILE A 251 6.04 -5.73 -8.98
CA ILE A 251 6.85 -6.90 -9.33
C ILE A 251 8.33 -6.61 -9.04
N CYS A 252 8.73 -5.34 -9.00
CA CYS A 252 10.12 -4.92 -8.84
C CYS A 252 10.53 -4.75 -7.37
N GLY A 253 9.56 -4.63 -6.46
CA GLY A 253 9.81 -4.44 -5.03
C GLY A 253 10.25 -3.02 -4.70
N PHE A 254 9.57 -2.04 -5.28
CA PHE A 254 9.77 -0.63 -4.95
C PHE A 254 9.44 -0.35 -3.49
N VAL A 255 10.20 0.57 -2.88
CA VAL A 255 9.88 1.04 -1.54
C VAL A 255 8.53 1.79 -1.54
N PRO A 256 7.73 1.71 -0.47
CA PRO A 256 6.36 2.24 -0.44
C PRO A 256 6.25 3.75 -0.76
N GLU A 257 7.28 4.53 -0.45
CA GLU A 257 7.34 5.97 -0.73
C GLU A 257 7.45 6.25 -2.23
N ILE A 258 8.24 5.44 -2.95
CA ILE A 258 8.41 5.51 -4.40
C ILE A 258 7.12 5.12 -5.12
N ILE A 259 6.42 4.08 -4.64
CA ILE A 259 5.10 3.70 -5.18
C ILE A 259 4.12 4.88 -5.07
N CYS A 260 4.10 5.57 -3.91
CA CYS A 260 3.29 6.77 -3.73
C CYS A 260 3.71 7.90 -4.69
N GLY A 261 5.01 8.09 -4.92
CA GLY A 261 5.54 9.06 -5.89
C GLY A 261 5.08 8.79 -7.31
N ILE A 262 5.20 7.54 -7.78
CA ILE A 262 4.73 7.12 -9.11
C ILE A 262 3.22 7.29 -9.22
N PHE A 263 2.46 6.96 -8.17
CA PHE A 263 1.02 7.21 -8.13
C PHE A 263 0.68 8.70 -8.25
N ILE A 264 1.46 9.59 -7.62
CA ILE A 264 1.29 11.04 -7.76
C ILE A 264 1.60 11.48 -9.20
N PHE A 265 2.63 10.92 -9.84
CA PHE A 265 2.91 11.20 -11.25
C PHE A 265 1.76 10.79 -12.18
N CYS A 266 1.12 9.64 -11.93
CA CYS A 266 -0.11 9.27 -12.63
C CYS A 266 -1.18 10.36 -12.50
N ARG A 267 -1.32 10.92 -11.29
CA ARG A 267 -2.26 12.02 -11.04
C ARG A 267 -1.90 13.32 -11.74
N TYR A 268 -0.62 13.63 -11.90
CA TYR A 268 -0.19 14.79 -12.69
C TYR A 268 -0.51 14.60 -14.18
N ILE A 269 -0.24 13.43 -14.76
CA ILE A 269 -0.62 13.15 -16.16
C ILE A 269 -2.14 13.30 -16.36
N GLU A 270 -2.96 12.86 -15.41
CA GLU A 270 -4.41 13.08 -15.50
C GLU A 270 -4.77 14.57 -15.49
N GLN A 271 -4.12 15.37 -14.64
CA GLN A 271 -4.33 16.81 -14.57
C GLN A 271 -3.95 17.51 -15.88
N GLU A 272 -2.94 17.04 -16.62
CA GLU A 272 -2.61 17.60 -17.94
C GLU A 272 -3.68 17.33 -19.01
N ASN A 273 -4.52 16.31 -18.81
CA ASN A 273 -5.62 16.00 -19.70
C ASN A 273 -6.96 16.63 -19.23
N GLU A 274 -7.00 17.22 -18.04
CA GLU A 274 -8.17 17.96 -17.58
C GLU A 274 -8.23 19.29 -18.34
N PHE A 275 -9.35 19.54 -19.03
CA PHE A 275 -9.58 20.84 -19.65
C PHE A 275 -9.56 21.92 -18.56
N LEU A 276 -8.63 22.87 -18.69
CA LEU A 276 -8.82 24.17 -18.06
C LEU A 276 -10.08 24.78 -18.68
N ILE A 277 -11.20 24.67 -17.98
CA ILE A 277 -12.36 25.50 -18.26
C ILE A 277 -11.91 26.91 -17.85
N VAL A 278 -11.41 27.67 -18.83
CA VAL A 278 -11.16 29.11 -18.70
C VAL A 278 -12.49 29.83 -18.89
#